data_AF-A0A7V8WUE1-F1
#
_entry.id   AF-A0A7V8WUE1-F1
#
_cell.length_a   1.000
_cell.length_b   1.000
_cell.length_c   1.000
_cell.angle_alpha   90.00
_cell.angle_beta   90.00
_cell.angle_gamma   90.00
#
_symmetry.space_group_name_H-M   'P 1'
#
loop_
_entity.id
_entity.type
_entity.pdbx_description
1 polymer ?
#
loop_
_entity_poly.entity_id
_entity_poly.type
_entity_poly.pdbx_seq_one_letter_code
_entity_poly.pdbx_strand_id
1 'polypeptide(L)'
;MSATNDHSTPEWSPRGPVARHEMIRRITVAAEADPRIVGLRDYGSSAEGRDDAWSDVDVEVFIHDEVFEDFERDWVAWASGFGRLLLSFVGEIENHWTVYDGIPAPLRVDFSLHRASEIAT
;
A
#
# COMPACT_ATOMS: atom_id res chain seq x y z
N MET A 1 -5.88 31.89 -9.65
CA MET A 1 -6.43 30.71 -10.37
C MET A 1 -6.34 29.55 -9.38
N SER A 2 -7.47 29.13 -8.83
CA SER A 2 -7.54 28.00 -7.88
C SER A 2 -7.48 26.70 -8.67
N ALA A 3 -6.47 25.88 -8.43
CA ALA A 3 -6.50 24.48 -8.81
C ALA A 3 -7.51 23.78 -7.90
N THR A 4 -8.61 23.33 -8.47
CA THR A 4 -9.55 22.43 -7.81
C THR A 4 -8.85 21.08 -7.66
N ASN A 5 -8.57 20.67 -6.42
CA ASN A 5 -8.23 19.29 -6.10
C ASN A 5 -9.43 18.42 -6.48
N ASP A 6 -9.32 17.73 -7.61
CA ASP A 6 -10.29 16.72 -8.02
C ASP A 6 -10.06 15.49 -7.12
N HIS A 7 -10.88 15.36 -6.09
CA HIS A 7 -10.98 14.15 -5.27
C HIS A 7 -11.77 13.07 -6.03
N SER A 8 -11.43 12.84 -7.30
CA SER A 8 -12.08 11.84 -8.14
C SER A 8 -11.74 10.45 -7.63
N THR A 9 -12.78 9.62 -7.61
CA THR A 9 -12.71 8.21 -7.23
C THR A 9 -11.63 7.51 -8.07
N PRO A 10 -10.81 6.61 -7.50
CA PRO A 10 -9.78 5.95 -8.27
C PRO A 10 -10.37 5.26 -9.50
N GLU A 11 -9.78 5.49 -10.69
CA GLU A 11 -10.28 4.97 -11.97
C GLU A 11 -10.27 3.44 -12.09
N TRP A 12 -9.68 2.74 -11.10
CA TRP A 12 -9.58 1.29 -11.10
C TRP A 12 -10.71 0.61 -10.34
N SER A 13 -11.06 -0.59 -10.79
CA SER A 13 -11.98 -1.45 -10.05
C SER A 13 -11.24 -2.12 -8.88
N PRO A 14 -11.70 -1.95 -7.62
CA PRO A 14 -11.16 -2.69 -6.48
C PRO A 14 -11.55 -4.17 -6.51
N ARG A 15 -12.22 -4.64 -7.56
CA ARG A 15 -12.62 -6.05 -7.74
C ARG A 15 -11.94 -6.75 -8.91
N GLY A 16 -11.16 -6.04 -9.71
CA GLY A 16 -10.46 -6.61 -10.86
C GLY A 16 -9.07 -7.14 -10.49
N PRO A 17 -8.53 -8.06 -11.32
CA PRO A 17 -7.16 -8.50 -11.15
C PRO A 17 -6.17 -7.35 -11.43
N VAL A 18 -4.99 -7.40 -10.80
CA VAL A 18 -4.02 -6.30 -10.82
C VAL A 18 -2.60 -6.77 -11.12
N ALA A 19 -1.93 -6.09 -12.05
CA ALA A 19 -0.51 -6.33 -12.31
C ALA A 19 0.35 -5.59 -11.28
N ARG A 20 1.55 -6.10 -11.00
CA ARG A 20 2.46 -5.53 -9.99
C ARG A 20 2.71 -4.02 -10.13
N HIS A 21 3.06 -3.55 -11.33
CA HIS A 21 3.31 -2.12 -11.57
C HIS A 21 2.07 -1.25 -11.32
N GLU A 22 0.89 -1.77 -11.62
CA GLU A 22 -0.38 -1.08 -11.39
C GLU A 22 -0.75 -1.11 -9.90
N MET A 23 -0.44 -2.18 -9.17
CA MET A 23 -0.58 -2.22 -7.71
C MET A 23 0.25 -1.11 -7.04
N ILE A 24 1.52 -0.96 -7.44
CA ILE A 24 2.40 0.11 -6.93
C ILE A 24 1.77 1.48 -7.21
N ARG A 25 1.35 1.73 -8.46
CA ARG A 25 0.67 3.00 -8.84
C ARG A 25 -0.55 3.29 -7.95
N ARG A 26 -1.38 2.27 -7.69
CA ARG A 26 -2.60 2.41 -6.89
C ARG A 26 -2.31 2.71 -5.42
N ILE A 27 -1.32 2.03 -4.84
CA ILE A 27 -0.84 2.29 -3.48
C ILE A 27 -0.33 3.73 -3.39
N THR A 28 0.49 4.17 -4.35
CA THR A 28 1.00 5.55 -4.39
C THR A 28 -0.13 6.58 -4.44
N VAL A 29 -1.08 6.43 -5.37
CA VAL A 29 -2.23 7.37 -5.49
C VAL A 29 -3.08 7.38 -4.23
N ALA A 30 -3.33 6.22 -3.63
CA ALA A 30 -4.12 6.15 -2.40
C ALA A 30 -3.41 6.75 -1.19
N ALA A 31 -2.09 6.59 -1.10
CA ALA A 31 -1.28 7.23 -0.07
C ALA A 31 -1.23 8.74 -0.24
N GLU A 32 -1.04 9.24 -1.47
CA GLU A 32 -1.08 10.67 -1.78
C GLU A 32 -2.43 11.32 -1.43
N ALA A 33 -3.53 10.57 -1.54
CA ALA A 33 -4.88 11.05 -1.25
C ALA A 33 -5.28 10.93 0.24
N ASP A 34 -4.56 10.13 1.04
CA ASP A 34 -4.88 9.90 2.45
C ASP A 34 -4.12 10.87 3.35
N PRO A 35 -4.78 11.86 3.98
CA PRO A 35 -4.11 12.88 4.80
C PRO A 35 -3.46 12.31 6.07
N ARG A 36 -3.69 11.03 6.39
CA ARG A 36 -3.05 10.35 7.53
C ARG A 36 -1.63 9.88 7.18
N ILE A 37 -1.31 9.70 5.90
CA ILE A 37 -0.02 9.18 5.43
C ILE A 37 0.93 10.34 5.12
N VAL A 38 2.13 10.28 5.67
CA VAL A 38 3.22 11.26 5.48
C VAL A 38 4.11 10.88 4.30
N GLY A 39 4.28 9.59 4.04
CA GLY A 39 5.10 9.12 2.93
C GLY A 39 5.12 7.60 2.80
N LEU A 40 5.68 7.16 1.68
CA LEU A 40 5.94 5.76 1.38
C LEU A 40 7.43 5.57 1.11
N ARG A 41 7.96 4.41 1.47
CA ARG A 41 9.28 3.95 1.03
C ARG A 41 9.18 2.54 0.45
N ASP A 42 9.72 2.39 -0.76
CA ASP A 42 9.95 1.10 -1.38
C ASP A 42 11.12 0.39 -0.69
N TYR A 43 10.98 -0.91 -0.43
CA TYR A 43 12.05 -1.73 0.13
C TYR A 43 12.10 -3.10 -0.56
N GLY A 44 12.99 -3.99 -0.10
CA GLY A 44 13.10 -5.34 -0.63
C GLY A 44 13.64 -5.39 -2.07
N SER A 45 13.15 -6.34 -2.86
CA SER A 45 13.74 -6.68 -4.17
C SER A 45 13.73 -5.54 -5.18
N SER A 46 12.72 -4.66 -5.14
CA SER A 46 12.62 -3.47 -5.99
C SER A 46 13.72 -2.46 -5.70
N ALA A 47 13.95 -2.16 -4.41
CA ALA A 47 14.95 -1.20 -3.96
C ALA A 47 16.38 -1.62 -4.33
N GLU A 48 16.59 -2.92 -4.53
CA GLU A 48 17.87 -3.50 -4.93
C GLU A 48 17.98 -3.74 -6.46
N GLY A 49 16.97 -3.34 -7.24
CA GLY A 49 16.93 -3.47 -8.69
C GLY A 49 16.88 -4.92 -9.20
N ARG A 50 16.31 -5.84 -8.39
CA ARG A 50 16.20 -7.28 -8.68
C ARG A 50 14.77 -7.76 -8.88
N ASP A 51 13.80 -6.85 -8.85
CA ASP A 51 12.40 -7.22 -8.99
C ASP A 51 12.07 -7.71 -10.41
N ASP A 52 11.13 -8.65 -10.48
CA ASP A 52 10.53 -9.10 -11.73
C ASP A 52 9.01 -9.24 -11.61
N ALA A 53 8.38 -9.89 -12.59
CA ALA A 53 6.93 -10.07 -12.61
C ALA A 53 6.40 -11.01 -11.51
N TRP A 54 7.27 -11.73 -10.81
CA TRP A 54 6.97 -12.68 -9.74
C TRP A 54 7.32 -12.15 -8.35
N SER A 55 8.05 -11.04 -8.29
CA SER A 55 8.30 -10.32 -7.04
C SER A 55 7.01 -9.82 -6.41
N ASP A 56 7.00 -9.82 -5.09
CA ASP A 56 6.06 -9.09 -4.26
C ASP A 56 6.25 -7.57 -4.37
N VAL A 57 5.38 -6.86 -3.66
CA VAL A 57 5.53 -5.43 -3.37
C VAL A 57 5.77 -5.28 -1.88
N ASP A 58 6.84 -4.60 -1.55
CA ASP A 58 7.29 -4.30 -0.19
C ASP A 58 7.17 -2.79 0.00
N VAL A 59 6.35 -2.34 0.95
CA VAL A 59 6.14 -0.91 1.19
C VAL A 59 6.11 -0.55 2.67
N GLU A 60 7.01 0.35 3.05
CA GLU A 60 6.94 1.06 4.32
C GLU A 60 5.96 2.23 4.17
N VAL A 61 5.00 2.32 5.09
CA VAL A 61 3.99 3.37 5.13
C VAL A 61 4.20 4.17 6.41
N PHE A 62 4.54 5.46 6.27
CA PHE A 62 4.74 6.35 7.40
C PHE A 62 3.46 7.14 7.66
N ILE A 63 2.89 6.95 8.83
CA ILE A 63 1.58 7.49 9.24
C ILE A 63 1.81 8.53 10.33
N HIS A 64 1.04 9.61 10.32
CA HIS A 64 1.02 10.60 11.39
C HIS A 64 0.87 9.93 12.77
N ASP A 65 1.79 10.23 13.69
CA ASP A 65 1.88 9.60 15.01
C ASP A 65 0.55 9.59 15.78
N GLU A 66 -0.22 10.69 15.66
CA GLU A 66 -1.49 10.92 16.36
C GLU A 66 -2.66 10.04 15.88
N VAL A 67 -2.57 9.44 14.69
CA VAL A 67 -3.64 8.61 14.09
C VAL A 67 -3.15 7.19 13.79
N PHE A 68 -1.92 6.84 14.18
CA PHE A 68 -1.29 5.57 13.85
C PHE A 68 -2.14 4.37 14.29
N GLU A 69 -2.56 4.33 15.56
CA GLU A 69 -3.29 3.20 16.12
C GLU A 69 -4.67 3.00 15.48
N ASP A 70 -5.31 4.09 15.05
CA ASP A 70 -6.59 4.02 14.35
C ASP A 70 -6.40 3.59 12.89
N PHE A 71 -5.35 4.07 12.23
CA PHE A 71 -4.98 3.60 10.90
C PHE A 71 -4.64 2.11 10.92
N GLU A 72 -3.80 1.68 11.85
CA GLU A 72 -3.39 0.28 12.01
C GLU A 72 -4.60 -0.62 12.26
N ARG A 73 -5.59 -0.18 13.04
CA ARG A 73 -6.83 -0.95 13.24
C ARG A 73 -7.64 -1.15 11.96
N ASP A 74 -7.67 -0.11 11.12
CA ASP A 74 -8.48 -0.04 9.90
C ASP A 74 -7.67 -0.36 8.63
N TRP A 75 -6.43 -0.85 8.78
CA TRP A 75 -5.48 -1.01 7.68
C TRP A 75 -6.03 -1.89 6.54
N VAL A 76 -6.78 -2.95 6.87
CA VAL A 76 -7.40 -3.85 5.88
C VAL A 76 -8.39 -3.10 5.01
N ALA A 77 -9.14 -2.15 5.58
CA ALA A 77 -10.10 -1.35 4.84
C ALA A 77 -9.39 -0.44 3.82
N TRP A 78 -8.26 0.15 4.22
CA TRP A 78 -7.40 0.92 3.33
C TRP A 78 -6.79 0.02 2.22
N ALA A 79 -6.19 -1.12 2.59
CA ALA A 79 -5.59 -2.09 1.67
C ALA A 79 -6.60 -2.66 0.65
N SER A 80 -7.86 -2.84 1.05
CA SER A 80 -8.94 -3.31 0.17
C SER A 80 -9.26 -2.34 -0.98
N GLY A 81 -8.71 -1.12 -0.98
CA GLY A 81 -8.91 -0.13 -2.02
C GLY A 81 -8.14 -0.41 -3.33
N PHE A 82 -7.10 -1.23 -3.33
CA PHE A 82 -6.14 -1.31 -4.46
C PHE A 82 -6.44 -2.42 -5.47
N GLY A 83 -7.29 -3.37 -5.09
CA GLY A 83 -7.62 -4.53 -5.91
C GLY A 83 -8.43 -5.54 -5.10
N ARG A 84 -8.77 -6.65 -5.74
CA ARG A 84 -9.55 -7.69 -5.07
C ARG A 84 -8.67 -8.41 -4.04
N LEU A 85 -8.82 -8.05 -2.77
CA LEU A 85 -8.12 -8.69 -1.66
C LEU A 85 -8.64 -10.12 -1.46
N LEU A 86 -7.73 -11.09 -1.51
CA LEU A 86 -8.00 -12.53 -1.32
C LEU A 86 -7.66 -13.00 0.09
N LEU A 87 -6.63 -12.40 0.70
CA LEU A 87 -6.15 -12.74 2.04
C LEU A 87 -5.52 -11.50 2.69
N SER A 88 -5.72 -11.35 4.00
CA SER A 88 -4.96 -10.42 4.84
C SER A 88 -4.69 -11.05 6.21
N PHE A 89 -3.51 -10.82 6.77
CA PHE A 89 -3.14 -11.22 8.13
C PHE A 89 -1.93 -10.43 8.62
N VAL A 90 -1.75 -10.38 9.94
CA VAL A 90 -0.54 -9.84 10.58
C VAL A 90 0.41 -11.00 10.85
N GLY A 91 1.64 -10.93 10.33
CA GLY A 91 2.66 -11.97 10.46
C GLY A 91 3.41 -11.96 11.80
N GLU A 92 4.39 -12.85 11.94
CA GLU A 92 5.18 -13.04 13.19
C GLU A 92 6.08 -11.85 13.58
N ILE A 93 6.23 -10.85 12.71
CA ILE A 93 7.05 -9.63 12.92
C ILE A 93 6.21 -8.36 12.62
N GLU A 94 4.92 -8.37 13.01
CA GLU A 94 3.99 -7.22 12.88
C GLU A 94 3.79 -6.67 11.44
N ASN A 95 4.33 -7.35 10.43
CA ASN A 95 4.10 -7.00 9.05
C ASN A 95 2.67 -7.35 8.64
N HIS A 96 2.04 -6.39 7.96
CA HIS A 96 0.66 -6.46 7.53
C HIS A 96 0.62 -7.04 6.11
N TRP A 97 0.44 -8.36 6.01
CA TRP A 97 0.55 -9.09 4.75
C TRP A 97 -0.78 -9.18 4.04
N THR A 98 -0.75 -9.00 2.71
CA THR A 98 -1.93 -9.10 1.86
C THR A 98 -1.65 -9.91 0.60
N VAL A 99 -2.69 -10.55 0.07
CA VAL A 99 -2.66 -11.20 -1.23
C VAL A 99 -3.85 -10.71 -2.05
N TYR A 100 -3.58 -10.24 -3.27
CA TYR A 100 -4.60 -9.77 -4.21
C TYR A 100 -4.77 -10.73 -5.38
N ASP A 101 -5.94 -10.68 -6.01
CA ASP A 101 -6.18 -11.28 -7.34
C ASP A 101 -5.24 -10.59 -8.34
N GLY A 102 -4.14 -11.26 -8.69
CA GLY A 102 -3.02 -10.66 -9.41
C GLY A 102 -2.80 -11.24 -10.80
N ILE A 103 -2.01 -10.54 -11.62
CA ILE A 103 -1.55 -11.00 -12.94
C ILE A 103 -0.02 -10.94 -12.97
N PRO A 104 0.69 -12.02 -13.33
CA PRO A 104 0.19 -13.31 -13.86
C PRO A 104 -0.27 -14.32 -12.80
N ALA A 105 -0.06 -14.04 -11.52
CA ALA A 105 -0.42 -14.90 -10.39
C ALA A 105 -0.89 -14.01 -9.21
N PRO A 106 -1.48 -14.59 -8.14
CA PRO A 106 -1.81 -13.83 -6.94
C PRO A 106 -0.62 -13.01 -6.47
N LEU A 107 -0.85 -11.72 -6.22
CA LEU A 107 0.19 -10.76 -5.88
C LEU A 107 0.24 -10.55 -4.38
N ARG A 108 1.39 -10.80 -3.78
CA ARG A 108 1.66 -10.45 -2.39
C ARG A 108 2.05 -8.97 -2.28
N VAL A 109 1.48 -8.28 -1.28
CA VAL A 109 1.95 -6.97 -0.84
C VAL A 109 2.16 -7.02 0.67
N ASP A 110 3.37 -6.68 1.09
CA ASP A 110 3.76 -6.60 2.49
C ASP A 110 3.81 -5.12 2.89
N PHE A 111 2.92 -4.73 3.82
CA PHE A 111 2.91 -3.39 4.38
C PHE A 111 3.65 -3.40 5.73
N SER A 112 4.67 -2.55 5.86
CA SER A 112 5.26 -2.22 7.15
C SER A 112 4.75 -0.84 7.58
N LEU A 113 3.99 -0.79 8.66
CA LEU A 113 3.34 0.44 9.12
C LEU A 113 4.21 1.09 10.20
N HIS A 114 4.57 2.35 10.00
CA HIS A 114 5.46 3.11 10.87
C HIS A 114 4.82 4.42 11.30
N ARG A 115 5.20 4.90 12.48
CA ARG A 115 4.94 6.29 12.84
C ARG A 115 5.83 7.22 12.03
N ALA A 116 5.36 8.42 11.75
CA ALA A 116 6.13 9.42 11.01
C ALA A 116 7.41 9.82 11.76
N SER A 117 7.39 9.79 13.10
CA SER A 117 8.58 9.99 13.93
C SER A 117 9.69 8.94 13.73
N GLU A 118 9.39 7.80 13.10
CA GLU A 118 10.36 6.71 12.86
C GLU A 118 11.18 6.91 11.57
N ILE A 119 10.79 7.84 10.66
CA ILE A 119 11.45 8.08 9.34
C ILE A 119 12.98 8.29 9.43
N ALA A 120 13.46 8.85 10.54
CA ALA A 120 14.87 9.22 10.72
C ALA A 120 15.69 8.20 11.53
N THR A 121 15.14 7.03 11.81
CA THR A 121 15.75 5.98 12.66
C THR A 121 16.35 4.87 11.82
#